data_AF-A0AAJ1CI99-F1
#
_entry.id   AF-A0AAJ1CI99-F1
#
_cell.length_a   1.000
_cell.length_b   1.000
_cell.length_c   1.000
_cell.angle_alpha   90.00
_cell.angle_beta   90.00
_cell.angle_gamma   90.00
#
_symmetry.space_group_name_H-M   'P 1'
#
loop_
_entity.id
_entity.type
_entity.pdbx_description
1 polymer ?
#
loop_
_entity_poly.entity_id
_entity_poly.type
_entity_poly.pdbx_seq_one_letter_code
_entity_poly.pdbx_strand_id
1 'polypeptide(L)'
;MAKLLFAVPNGGSRSKVEAAIMQGEGVTPGVSDLILLVARGNYNGLCIEMKTESRGSRQSDNQKAWQVLVEAQGYKYVVCRSIEQFMSEINNYLK
;
A
#
# COMPACT_ATOMS: atom_id res chain seq x y z
N MET A 1 -13.42 13.20 -2.67
CA MET A 1 -12.78 12.05 -1.99
C MET A 1 -12.11 11.07 -2.94
N ALA A 2 -12.70 10.71 -4.09
CA ALA A 2 -12.09 9.75 -5.04
C ALA A 2 -10.62 10.03 -5.42
N LYS A 3 -10.20 11.29 -5.49
CA LYS A 3 -8.80 11.69 -5.78
C LYS A 3 -7.79 11.38 -4.65
N LEU A 4 -8.26 11.06 -3.44
CA LEU A 4 -7.41 10.80 -2.27
C LEU A 4 -7.07 9.32 -2.11
N LEU A 5 -7.73 8.44 -2.85
CA LEU A 5 -7.36 7.04 -3.00
C LEU A 5 -6.64 6.89 -4.33
N PHE A 6 -5.38 6.45 -4.30
CA PHE A 6 -4.59 6.26 -5.51
C PHE A 6 -3.69 5.03 -5.40
N ALA A 7 -3.35 4.48 -6.56
CA ALA A 7 -2.41 3.38 -6.67
C ALA A 7 -0.96 3.87 -6.73
N VAL A 8 -0.07 3.13 -6.09
CA VAL A 8 1.38 3.29 -6.16
C VAL A 8 1.94 2.15 -7.00
N PRO A 9 2.30 2.38 -8.28
CA PRO A 9 2.65 1.32 -9.23
C PRO A 9 4.09 0.80 -9.06
N ASN A 10 4.51 0.52 -7.83
CA ASN A 10 5.89 0.11 -7.54
C ASN A 10 6.19 -1.36 -7.90
N GLY A 11 5.17 -2.18 -8.21
CA GLY A 11 5.34 -3.60 -8.54
C GLY A 11 5.49 -3.97 -10.02
N GLY A 12 5.41 -3.00 -10.94
CA GLY A 12 5.42 -3.26 -12.39
C GLY A 12 6.76 -3.76 -12.92
N SER A 13 6.73 -4.60 -13.97
CA SER A 13 7.91 -4.96 -14.75
C SER A 13 8.44 -3.75 -15.52
N ARG A 14 9.76 -3.60 -15.56
CA ARG A 14 10.43 -2.43 -16.14
C ARG A 14 11.74 -2.85 -16.79
N SER A 15 12.20 -2.06 -17.74
CA SER A 15 13.58 -2.15 -18.21
C SER A 15 14.57 -1.75 -17.11
N LYS A 16 15.83 -2.18 -17.24
CA LYS A 16 16.89 -1.80 -16.29
C LYS A 16 17.09 -0.27 -16.21
N VAL A 17 16.92 0.41 -17.34
CA VAL A 17 17.08 1.87 -17.44
C VAL A 17 15.95 2.57 -16.69
N GLU A 18 14.70 2.19 -16.91
CA GLU A 18 13.54 2.74 -16.19
C GLU A 18 13.65 2.49 -14.68
N ALA A 19 14.11 1.30 -14.28
CA ALA A 19 14.33 1.00 -12.87
C ALA A 19 15.37 1.95 -12.24
N ALA A 20 16.48 2.23 -12.94
CA ALA A 20 17.51 3.15 -12.46
C ALA A 20 17.01 4.61 -12.38
N ILE A 21 16.25 5.06 -13.39
CA ILE A 21 15.62 6.39 -13.39
C ILE A 21 14.67 6.51 -12.20
N MET A 22 13.77 5.55 -12.01
CA MET A 22 12.81 5.59 -10.90
C MET A 22 13.48 5.52 -9.53
N GLN A 23 14.61 4.80 -9.40
CA GLN A 23 15.43 4.85 -8.19
C GLN A 23 15.98 6.26 -7.95
N GLY A 24 16.46 6.94 -9.00
CA GLY A 24 16.87 8.34 -8.93
C GLY A 24 15.73 9.31 -8.61
N GLU A 25 14.51 8.99 -9.02
CA GLU A 25 13.29 9.76 -8.69
C GLU A 25 12.73 9.44 -7.30
N GLY A 26 13.39 8.56 -6.53
CA GLY A 26 13.02 8.26 -5.15
C GLY A 26 11.96 7.17 -4.99
N VAL A 27 11.80 6.28 -5.98
CA VAL A 27 10.92 5.12 -5.82
C VAL A 27 11.31 4.34 -4.57
N THR A 28 10.36 4.15 -3.67
CA THR A 28 10.60 3.47 -2.39
C THR A 28 10.09 2.02 -2.49
N PRO A 29 10.97 1.01 -2.37
CA PRO A 29 10.55 -0.39 -2.38
C PRO A 29 9.60 -0.70 -1.22
N GLY A 30 8.55 -1.48 -1.50
CA GLY A 30 7.64 -1.98 -0.47
C GLY A 30 6.52 -1.04 -0.04
N VAL A 31 6.42 0.17 -0.61
CA VAL A 31 5.22 1.02 -0.45
C VAL A 31 3.97 0.22 -0.84
N SER A 32 2.91 0.36 -0.04
CA SER A 32 1.63 -0.31 -0.27
C SER A 32 1.04 0.03 -1.64
N ASP A 33 0.38 -0.94 -2.27
CA ASP A 33 -0.24 -0.79 -3.59
C ASP A 33 -1.24 0.38 -3.69
N LEU A 34 -2.01 0.64 -2.63
CA LEU A 34 -2.97 1.73 -2.58
C LEU A 34 -2.78 2.57 -1.31
N ILE A 35 -2.98 3.88 -1.41
CA ILE A 35 -2.96 4.81 -0.28
C ILE A 35 -4.23 5.66 -0.33
N LEU A 36 -4.93 5.73 0.81
CA LEU A 36 -6.05 6.62 1.08
C LEU A 36 -5.62 7.73 2.04
N LEU A 37 -5.48 8.94 1.51
CA LEU A 37 -5.10 10.14 2.27
C LEU A 37 -6.32 10.81 2.92
N VAL A 38 -6.95 10.10 3.84
CA VAL A 38 -8.05 10.63 4.65
C VAL A 38 -7.78 10.25 6.09
N ALA A 39 -7.55 11.22 6.96
CA ALA A 39 -7.44 10.95 8.39
C ALA A 39 -8.81 10.51 8.95
N ARG A 40 -8.82 9.44 9.74
CA ARG A 40 -10.03 8.96 10.43
C ARG A 40 -9.67 8.26 11.73
N GLY A 41 -10.47 8.49 12.78
CA GLY A 41 -10.21 7.96 14.11
C GLY A 41 -8.84 8.40 14.60
N ASN A 42 -7.99 7.43 14.96
CA ASN A 42 -6.63 7.66 15.44
C ASN A 42 -5.56 7.53 14.34
N TYR A 43 -5.96 7.48 13.06
CA TYR A 43 -5.05 7.23 11.95
C TYR A 43 -4.96 8.42 11.00
N ASN A 44 -3.73 8.71 10.55
CA ASN A 44 -3.41 9.78 9.60
C ASN A 44 -3.80 9.46 8.15
N GLY A 45 -4.02 8.18 7.84
CA GLY A 45 -4.43 7.66 6.56
C GLY A 45 -4.47 6.13 6.58
N LEU A 46 -4.82 5.54 5.43
CA LEU A 46 -4.90 4.09 5.26
C LEU A 46 -4.02 3.63 4.08
N CYS A 47 -3.09 2.73 4.37
CA CYS A 47 -2.23 2.04 3.43
C CYS A 47 -2.76 0.62 3.19
N ILE A 48 -2.90 0.22 1.93
CA ILE A 48 -3.53 -1.05 1.56
C ILE A 48 -2.62 -1.79 0.59
N GLU A 49 -2.18 -2.96 1.02
CA GLU A 49 -1.40 -3.89 0.22
C GLU A 49 -2.32 -5.00 -0.30
N MET A 50 -2.36 -5.17 -1.61
CA MET A 50 -3.17 -6.19 -2.25
C MET A 50 -2.36 -7.47 -2.41
N LYS A 51 -2.97 -8.60 -2.05
CA LYS A 51 -2.42 -9.94 -2.28
C LYS A 51 -3.50 -10.81 -2.90
N THR A 52 -3.09 -11.89 -3.54
CA THR A 52 -4.00 -12.97 -3.91
C THR A 52 -4.01 -14.04 -2.83
N GLU A 53 -4.93 -15.00 -2.93
CA GLU A 53 -4.97 -16.18 -2.06
C GLU A 53 -3.91 -17.24 -2.41
N SER A 54 -3.17 -17.03 -3.52
CA SER A 54 -2.08 -17.93 -3.90
C SER A 54 -1.04 -18.07 -2.79
N ARG A 55 -0.54 -19.29 -2.58
CA ARG A 55 0.46 -19.63 -1.55
C ARG A 55 1.74 -18.79 -1.66
N GLY A 56 2.09 -18.32 -2.85
CA GLY A 56 3.25 -17.45 -3.08
C GLY A 56 2.99 -15.95 -2.80
N SER A 57 1.73 -15.55 -2.68
CA SER A 57 1.32 -14.16 -2.52
C SER A 57 1.40 -13.70 -1.07
N ARG A 58 2.63 -13.55 -0.57
CA ARG A 58 2.96 -13.03 0.76
C ARG A 58 3.59 -11.64 0.65
N GLN A 59 3.59 -10.88 1.75
CA GLN A 59 4.38 -9.66 1.82
C GLN A 59 5.86 -9.99 1.68
N SER A 60 6.56 -9.21 0.86
CA SER A 60 8.03 -9.23 0.82
C SER A 60 8.62 -8.58 2.07
N ASP A 61 9.91 -8.76 2.30
CA ASP A 61 10.57 -8.18 3.48
C ASP A 61 10.56 -6.64 3.44
N ASN A 62 10.70 -6.03 2.25
CA ASN A 62 10.57 -4.59 2.08
C ASN A 62 9.15 -4.10 2.43
N GLN A 63 8.10 -4.85 2.06
CA GLN A 63 6.71 -4.49 2.38
C GLN A 63 6.44 -4.55 3.89
N LYS A 64 6.99 -5.56 4.58
CA LYS A 64 6.89 -5.65 6.05
C LYS A 64 7.67 -4.54 6.75
N ALA A 65 8.87 -4.23 6.28
CA ALA A 65 9.67 -3.15 6.84
C ALA A 65 8.96 -1.79 6.67
N TRP A 66 8.38 -1.55 5.49
CA TRP A 66 7.62 -0.34 5.23
C TRP A 66 6.34 -0.25 6.07
N GLN A 67 5.60 -1.36 6.23
CA GLN A 67 4.45 -1.45 7.13
C GLN A 67 4.80 -0.96 8.54
N VAL A 68 5.87 -1.49 9.13
CA VAL A 68 6.32 -1.11 10.49
C VAL A 68 6.58 0.39 10.59
N LEU A 69 7.22 0.98 9.58
CA LEU A 69 7.52 2.40 9.56
C LEU A 69 6.26 3.26 9.49
N VAL A 70 5.29 2.93 8.63
CA VAL A 70 4.08 3.75 8.49
C VAL A 70 3.13 3.60 9.69
N GLU A 71 3.03 2.41 10.28
CA GLU A 71 2.28 2.18 11.51
C GLU A 71 2.88 2.98 12.67
N ALA A 72 4.21 3.04 12.78
CA ALA A 72 4.90 3.87 13.77
C ALA A 72 4.64 5.39 13.58
N GLN A 73 4.27 5.83 12.38
CA GLN A 73 3.86 7.21 12.08
C GLN A 73 2.34 7.44 12.17
N GLY A 74 1.60 6.47 12.73
CA GLY A 74 0.15 6.60 12.95
C GLY A 74 -0.70 6.37 11.71
N TYR A 75 -0.20 5.68 10.69
CA TYR A 75 -1.03 5.21 9.57
C TYR A 75 -1.57 3.82 9.85
N LYS A 76 -2.79 3.53 9.39
CA LYS A 76 -3.30 2.15 9.38
C LYS A 76 -2.75 1.43 8.17
N TYR A 77 -2.22 0.23 8.34
CA TYR A 77 -1.82 -0.65 7.23
C TYR A 77 -2.69 -1.91 7.23
N VAL A 78 -3.16 -2.32 6.05
CA VAL A 78 -3.94 -3.55 5.89
C VAL A 78 -3.46 -4.35 4.68
N VAL A 79 -3.53 -5.68 4.80
CA VAL A 79 -3.34 -6.60 3.67
C VAL A 79 -4.71 -7.11 3.24
N CYS A 80 -5.11 -6.80 2.02
CA CYS A 80 -6.37 -7.25 1.43
C CYS A 80 -6.13 -8.35 0.41
N ARG A 81 -6.84 -9.48 0.56
CA ARG A 81 -6.71 -10.66 -0.30
C ARG A 81 -7.83 -10.83 -1.32
N SER A 82 -8.90 -10.04 -1.17
CA SER A 82 -10.04 -10.03 -2.07
C SER A 82 -10.65 -8.63 -2.16
N ILE A 83 -11.50 -8.42 -3.15
CA ILE A 83 -12.22 -7.17 -3.32
C ILE A 83 -13.23 -6.94 -2.18
N GLU A 84 -13.85 -8.00 -1.66
CA GLU A 84 -14.76 -7.95 -0.54
C GLU A 84 -14.05 -7.49 0.73
N GLN A 85 -12.85 -8.02 0.99
CA GLN A 85 -12.03 -7.59 2.11
C GLN A 85 -11.62 -6.12 1.96
N PHE A 86 -11.20 -5.72 0.76
CA PHE A 86 -10.87 -4.33 0.45
C PHE A 86 -12.05 -3.39 0.73
N MET A 87 -13.25 -3.71 0.21
CA MET A 87 -14.45 -2.92 0.44
C MET A 87 -14.81 -2.85 1.93
N SER A 88 -14.68 -3.96 2.65
CA SER A 88 -14.92 -4.01 4.10
C SER A 88 -13.97 -3.09 4.86
N GLU A 89 -12.66 -3.16 4.60
CA GLU A 89 -11.65 -2.31 5.25
C GLU A 89 -11.87 -0.83 4.96
N ILE A 90 -12.15 -0.46 3.70
CA ILE A 90 -12.46 0.92 3.31
C ILE A 90 -13.71 1.43 4.02
N ASN A 91 -14.81 0.67 3.98
CA ASN A 91 -16.06 1.07 4.59
C ASN A 91 -15.96 1.16 6.10
N ASN A 92 -15.22 0.26 6.75
CA ASN A 92 -14.99 0.32 8.19
C ASN A 92 -14.07 1.47 8.57
N TYR A 93 -13.05 1.76 7.75
CA TYR A 93 -12.15 2.88 7.97
C TYR A 93 -12.84 4.25 7.79
N LEU A 94 -13.79 4.37 6.86
CA LEU A 94 -14.47 5.64 6.55
C LEU A 94 -15.74 5.91 7.37
N LYS A 95 -16.17 4.96 8.21
CA LYS A 95 -17.22 5.20 9.21
C LYS A 95 -16.78 6.26 10.20
#